data_AF-A0AA35E4H3-F1
#
_entry.id   AF-A0AA35E4H3-F1
#
_cell.length_a   1.000
_cell.length_b   1.000
_cell.length_c   1.000
_cell.angle_alpha   90.00
_cell.angle_beta   90.00
_cell.angle_gamma   90.00
#
_symmetry.space_group_name_H-M   'P 1'
#
loop_
_entity.id
_entity.type
_entity.pdbx_description
1 polymer ?
#
loop_
_entity_poly.entity_id
_entity_poly.type
_entity_poly.pdbx_seq_one_letter_code
_entity_poly.pdbx_strand_id
1 'polypeptide(L)'
;MSLQLWIGFGFTVSLVVFLIITFFVKDTSSPAQYNTLRFLTALCGGFAGGFLAGEALFSLQKEYLSGAKLGVSGTAGFAIFFAVWFTYPKRHREQLEDNLRLSIPEGWTFEQAALAIGKATRRELNLRGIKPEHRSTKLHAIEINASDAGKALEQLRYSSNALPDYRVELDGGVYHLRDS
;
A
#
# COMPACT_ATOMS: atom_id res chain seq x y z
N MET A 1 37.45 -2.04 -22.70
CA MET A 1 36.49 -1.73 -21.62
C MET A 1 37.28 -1.18 -20.44
N SER A 2 36.97 0.05 -20.00
CA SER A 2 37.66 0.66 -18.85
C SER A 2 37.28 -0.07 -17.56
N LEU A 3 38.21 -0.15 -16.61
CA LEU A 3 38.01 -0.75 -15.27
C LEU A 3 36.77 -0.17 -14.56
N GLN A 4 36.46 1.11 -14.82
CA GLN A 4 35.29 1.82 -14.29
C GLN A 4 33.95 1.19 -14.69
N LEU A 5 33.84 0.64 -15.90
CA LEU A 5 32.61 0.01 -16.39
C LEU A 5 32.30 -1.29 -15.64
N TRP A 6 33.34 -2.08 -15.33
CA TRP A 6 33.23 -3.30 -14.53
C TRP A 6 32.88 -3.03 -13.07
N ILE A 7 33.40 -1.93 -12.49
CA ILE A 7 33.07 -1.52 -11.13
C ILE A 7 31.60 -1.09 -11.05
N GLY A 8 31.11 -0.30 -12.01
CA GLY A 8 29.71 0.11 -12.08
C GLY A 8 28.74 -1.06 -12.28
N PHE A 9 29.12 -2.01 -13.15
CA PHE A 9 28.35 -3.23 -13.37
C PHE A 9 28.29 -4.11 -12.11
N GLY A 10 29.42 -4.35 -11.46
CA GLY A 10 29.49 -5.14 -10.23
C GLY A 10 28.64 -4.53 -9.10
N PHE A 11 28.68 -3.20 -8.94
CA PHE A 11 27.86 -2.51 -7.95
C PHE A 11 26.35 -2.63 -8.27
N THR A 12 25.97 -2.49 -9.54
CA THR A 12 24.56 -2.61 -9.97
C THR A 12 24.03 -4.02 -9.74
N VAL A 13 24.79 -5.05 -10.14
CA VAL A 13 24.40 -6.46 -9.93
C VAL A 13 24.27 -6.77 -8.45
N SER A 14 25.22 -6.31 -7.61
CA SER A 14 25.16 -6.49 -6.16
C SER A 14 23.90 -5.86 -5.55
N LEU A 15 23.55 -4.65 -5.99
CA LEU A 15 22.38 -3.91 -5.49
C LEU A 15 21.06 -4.58 -5.92
N VAL A 16 20.97 -5.08 -7.15
CA VAL A 16 19.81 -5.85 -7.63
C VAL A 16 19.65 -7.16 -6.87
N VAL A 17 20.72 -7.91 -6.62
CA VAL A 17 20.68 -9.15 -5.83
C VAL A 17 20.26 -8.84 -4.39
N PHE A 18 20.79 -7.78 -3.79
CA PHE A 18 20.40 -7.34 -2.45
C PHE A 18 18.90 -7.01 -2.37
N LEU A 19 18.36 -6.32 -3.38
CA LEU A 19 16.93 -6.02 -3.52
C LEU A 19 16.09 -7.30 -3.59
N ILE A 20 16.44 -8.22 -4.49
CA ILE A 20 15.74 -9.51 -4.63
C ILE A 20 15.69 -10.25 -3.28
N ILE A 21 16.82 -10.34 -2.58
CA ILE A 21 16.88 -11.01 -1.28
C ILE A 21 16.01 -10.29 -0.24
N THR A 22 16.03 -8.95 -0.19
CA THR A 22 15.19 -8.20 0.76
C THR A 22 13.69 -8.33 0.48
N PHE A 23 13.28 -8.56 -0.77
CA PHE A 23 11.90 -8.87 -1.12
C PHE A 23 11.47 -10.27 -0.66
N PHE A 24 12.27 -11.30 -0.98
CA PHE A 24 11.85 -12.70 -0.77
C PHE A 24 11.98 -13.16 0.69
N VAL A 25 12.80 -12.49 1.50
CA VAL A 25 13.03 -12.90 2.90
C VAL A 25 12.00 -12.30 3.87
N LYS A 26 11.22 -11.27 3.47
CA LYS A 26 10.34 -10.55 4.40
C LYS A 26 8.91 -10.40 3.86
N ASP A 27 8.11 -11.44 4.08
CA ASP A 27 6.73 -11.62 3.59
C ASP A 27 5.67 -10.66 4.17
N THR A 28 6.04 -9.69 4.99
CA THR A 28 5.10 -8.73 5.60
C THR A 28 5.40 -7.31 5.15
N SER A 29 4.98 -6.98 3.93
CA SER A 29 5.18 -5.66 3.32
C SER A 29 4.34 -4.59 4.01
N SER A 30 4.90 -4.01 5.07
CA SER A 30 4.41 -2.79 5.72
C SER A 30 4.34 -1.62 4.71
N PRO A 31 3.37 -0.68 4.82
CA PRO A 31 3.25 0.48 3.93
C PRO A 31 4.54 1.28 3.74
N ALA A 32 5.39 1.33 4.79
CA ALA A 32 6.68 2.02 4.74
C ALA A 32 7.69 1.33 3.80
N GLN A 33 7.70 -0.01 3.76
CA GLN A 33 8.63 -0.76 2.91
C GLN A 33 8.31 -0.60 1.43
N TYR A 34 7.04 -0.45 1.07
CA TYR A 34 6.64 -0.20 -0.33
C TYR A 34 7.13 1.16 -0.84
N ASN A 35 7.07 2.19 -0.02
CA ASN A 35 7.60 3.51 -0.37
C ASN A 35 9.13 3.50 -0.47
N THR A 36 9.81 2.82 0.47
CA THR A 36 11.27 2.64 0.42
C THR A 36 11.69 1.87 -0.84
N LEU A 37 10.91 0.87 -1.22
CA LEU A 37 11.15 0.07 -2.41
C LEU A 37 10.93 0.87 -3.70
N ARG A 38 9.83 1.62 -3.80
CA ARG A 38 9.57 2.53 -4.92
C ARG A 38 10.69 3.55 -5.07
N PHE A 39 11.18 4.09 -3.94
CA PHE A 39 12.33 4.98 -3.92
C PHE A 39 13.58 4.27 -4.41
N LEU A 40 13.90 3.06 -3.92
CA LEU A 40 15.08 2.31 -4.34
C LEU A 40 15.05 1.95 -5.83
N THR A 41 13.94 1.43 -6.36
CA THR A 41 13.81 1.09 -7.79
C THR A 41 13.96 2.31 -8.68
N ALA A 42 13.38 3.44 -8.27
CA ALA A 42 13.55 4.69 -8.97
C ALA A 42 15.02 5.15 -8.93
N LEU A 43 15.68 5.05 -7.77
CA LEU A 43 17.08 5.40 -7.57
C LEU A 43 18.04 4.50 -8.39
N CYS A 44 17.72 3.21 -8.52
CA CYS A 44 18.40 2.28 -9.43
C CYS A 44 18.20 2.64 -10.90
N GLY A 45 16.97 3.01 -11.31
CA GLY A 45 16.69 3.50 -12.67
C GLY A 45 17.43 4.80 -12.98
N GLY A 46 17.51 5.70 -12.00
CA GLY A 46 18.28 6.94 -12.07
C GLY A 46 19.78 6.69 -12.21
N PHE A 47 20.36 5.78 -11.42
CA PHE A 47 21.77 5.42 -11.54
C PHE A 47 22.08 4.66 -12.83
N ALA A 48 21.24 3.72 -13.26
CA ALA A 48 21.42 3.02 -14.53
C ALA A 48 21.38 3.99 -15.72
N GLY A 49 20.42 4.92 -15.71
CA GLY A 49 20.35 6.00 -16.71
C GLY A 49 21.52 6.98 -16.63
N GLY A 50 21.97 7.30 -15.41
CA GLY A 50 23.13 8.17 -15.17
C GLY A 50 24.46 7.54 -15.59
N PHE A 51 24.65 6.23 -15.40
CA PHE A 51 25.83 5.50 -15.88
C PHE A 51 25.83 5.33 -17.39
N LEU A 52 24.68 5.01 -18.00
CA LEU A 52 24.54 5.00 -19.47
C LEU A 52 24.79 6.38 -20.08
N ALA A 53 24.38 7.45 -19.40
CA ALA A 53 24.64 8.83 -19.83
C ALA A 53 26.03 9.36 -19.42
N GLY A 54 26.70 8.71 -18.48
CA GLY A 54 28.04 9.09 -18.01
C GLY A 54 29.10 8.92 -19.10
N GLU A 55 28.92 7.96 -20.02
CA GLU A 55 29.71 7.86 -21.25
C GLU A 55 29.28 8.88 -22.32
N ALA A 56 28.09 9.47 -22.24
CA ALA A 56 27.61 10.49 -23.19
C ALA A 56 28.02 11.93 -22.81
N LEU A 57 28.31 12.20 -21.53
CA LEU A 57 28.82 13.49 -21.06
C LEU A 57 30.34 13.63 -21.23
N PHE A 58 31.07 12.52 -21.23
CA PHE A 58 32.43 12.49 -21.76
C PHE A 58 32.35 12.30 -23.28
N SER A 59 32.25 13.42 -23.99
CA SER A 59 32.56 13.49 -25.41
C SER A 59 34.01 13.06 -25.66
N LEU A 60 34.28 11.76 -25.64
CA LEU A 60 35.30 11.17 -26.50
C LEU A 60 34.64 11.07 -27.87
N GLN A 61 34.66 12.23 -28.51
CA GLN A 61 34.47 12.50 -29.92
C GLN A 61 35.31 11.50 -30.73
N LYS A 62 34.79 10.29 -30.93
CA LYS A 62 35.22 9.41 -32.01
C LYS A 62 34.05 9.32 -32.97
N GLU A 63 34.18 10.09 -34.05
CA GLU A 63 33.40 9.93 -35.25
C GLU A 63 33.41 8.46 -35.66
N TYR A 64 32.30 7.76 -35.46
CA TYR A 64 32.02 6.54 -36.21
C TYR A 64 31.45 6.95 -37.57
N LEU A 65 32.01 6.35 -38.62
CA LEU A 65 31.88 6.62 -40.05
C LEU A 65 30.47 6.47 -40.66
N SER A 66 29.38 6.59 -39.89
CA SER A 66 28.02 6.26 -40.36
C SER A 66 26.92 7.23 -39.92
N GLY A 67 27.23 8.49 -39.58
CA GLY A 67 26.26 9.60 -39.52
C GLY A 67 25.10 9.52 -38.50
N ALA A 68 24.87 8.38 -37.85
CA ALA A 68 23.81 8.17 -36.89
C ALA A 68 24.28 8.58 -35.49
N LYS A 69 23.95 9.82 -35.09
CA LYS A 69 24.14 10.32 -33.72
C LYS A 69 23.01 9.77 -32.83
N LEU A 70 23.22 8.61 -32.23
CA LEU A 70 22.38 8.16 -31.12
C LEU A 70 22.91 8.78 -29.82
N GLY A 71 22.45 10.00 -29.53
CA GLY A 71 22.67 10.68 -28.26
C GLY A 71 21.61 10.27 -27.25
N VAL A 72 21.94 9.35 -26.35
CA VAL A 72 21.09 9.07 -25.18
C VAL A 72 21.56 9.98 -24.05
N SER A 73 20.87 11.11 -23.93
CA SER A 73 21.12 12.15 -22.91
C SER A 73 20.74 11.66 -21.51
N GLY A 74 21.45 12.13 -20.47
CA GLY A 74 21.14 11.87 -19.05
C GLY A 74 19.74 12.29 -18.61
N THR A 75 19.05 13.09 -19.42
CA THR A 75 17.60 13.35 -19.28
C THR A 75 16.76 12.07 -19.40
N ALA A 76 17.23 11.03 -20.09
CA ALA A 76 16.56 9.74 -20.18
C ALA A 76 16.52 9.01 -18.83
N GLY A 77 17.56 9.11 -18.00
CA GLY A 77 17.58 8.52 -16.66
C GLY A 77 16.58 9.17 -15.71
N PHE A 78 16.47 10.51 -15.75
CA PHE A 78 15.44 11.24 -15.02
C PHE A 78 14.03 10.91 -15.54
N ALA A 79 13.85 10.80 -16.85
CA ALA A 79 12.56 10.43 -17.44
C ALA A 79 12.12 9.02 -17.01
N ILE A 80 13.03 8.05 -16.94
CA ILE A 80 12.74 6.70 -16.44
C ILE A 80 12.42 6.72 -14.93
N PHE A 81 13.16 7.49 -14.13
CA PHE A 81 12.86 7.69 -12.71
C PHE A 81 11.43 8.21 -12.51
N PHE A 82 11.06 9.28 -13.22
CA PHE A 82 9.74 9.87 -13.10
C PHE A 82 8.65 8.98 -13.70
N ALA A 83 8.92 8.30 -14.83
CA ALA A 83 7.99 7.35 -15.41
C ALA A 83 7.67 6.24 -14.39
N VAL A 84 8.68 5.56 -13.84
CA VAL A 84 8.49 4.51 -12.83
C VAL A 84 7.83 5.06 -11.58
N TRP A 85 8.22 6.25 -11.11
CA TRP A 85 7.59 6.87 -9.95
C TRP A 85 6.10 7.15 -10.20
N PHE A 86 5.72 7.73 -11.33
CA PHE A 86 4.34 8.11 -11.60
C PHE A 86 3.44 6.96 -12.08
N THR A 87 3.99 5.97 -12.80
CA THR A 87 3.21 4.82 -13.30
C THR A 87 3.16 3.64 -12.33
N TYR A 88 3.95 3.65 -11.25
CA TYR A 88 3.87 2.59 -10.23
C TYR A 88 2.43 2.51 -9.68
N PRO A 89 1.74 1.37 -9.83
CA PRO A 89 0.34 1.25 -9.49
C PRO A 89 0.17 1.49 -7.99
N LYS A 90 -0.54 2.56 -7.63
CA LYS A 90 -0.93 2.82 -6.24
C LYS A 90 -1.68 1.58 -5.75
N ARG A 91 -1.15 0.90 -4.71
CA ARG A 91 -1.81 -0.23 -4.06
C ARG A 91 -3.27 0.17 -3.82
N HIS A 92 -4.19 -0.45 -4.55
CA HIS A 92 -5.55 -0.52 -4.08
C HIS A 92 -5.44 -1.33 -2.79
N ARG A 93 -5.83 -0.73 -1.66
CA ARG A 93 -6.02 -1.51 -0.44
C ARG A 93 -6.95 -2.65 -0.85
N GLU A 94 -6.47 -3.88 -0.85
CA GLU A 94 -7.35 -5.04 -1.06
C GLU A 94 -8.42 -4.95 0.02
N GLN A 95 -9.60 -4.44 -0.36
CA GLN A 95 -10.84 -4.84 0.26
C GLN A 95 -10.93 -6.32 -0.08
N LEU A 96 -10.41 -7.18 0.80
CA LEU A 96 -10.79 -8.58 0.75
C LEU A 96 -12.31 -8.58 0.86
N GLU A 97 -12.98 -9.07 -0.19
CA GLU A 97 -14.40 -9.37 -0.15
C GLU A 97 -14.61 -10.53 0.83
N ASP A 98 -14.62 -10.20 2.11
CA ASP A 98 -15.08 -11.09 3.16
C ASP A 98 -16.60 -11.08 3.04
N ASN A 99 -17.16 -12.06 2.34
CA ASN A 99 -18.59 -12.36 2.38
C ASN A 99 -18.98 -12.74 3.82
N LEU A 100 -19.11 -11.72 4.66
CA LEU A 100 -19.33 -11.85 6.09
C LEU A 100 -20.80 -12.09 6.33
N ARG A 101 -21.10 -13.28 6.86
CA ARG A 101 -22.43 -13.64 7.35
C ARG A 101 -22.34 -13.84 8.85
N LEU A 102 -22.99 -12.95 9.61
CA LEU A 102 -22.99 -12.98 11.06
C LEU A 102 -24.42 -12.77 11.57
N SER A 103 -24.88 -13.64 12.46
CA SER A 103 -26.14 -13.44 13.17
C SER A 103 -25.84 -12.83 14.54
N ILE A 104 -26.35 -11.63 14.79
CA ILE A 104 -26.29 -10.97 16.10
C ILE A 104 -27.59 -11.33 16.84
N PRO A 105 -27.52 -12.05 17.97
CA PRO A 105 -28.70 -12.39 18.74
C PRO A 105 -29.24 -11.18 19.51
N GLU A 106 -30.50 -11.27 19.92
CA GLU A 106 -31.15 -10.20 20.68
C GLU A 106 -30.47 -9.95 22.03
N GLY A 107 -30.34 -8.67 22.40
CA GLY A 107 -29.83 -8.25 23.70
C GLY A 107 -28.31 -8.14 23.78
N TRP A 108 -27.58 -8.48 22.72
CA TRP A 108 -26.15 -8.16 22.59
C TRP A 108 -25.92 -6.65 22.63
N THR A 109 -24.80 -6.22 23.20
CA THR A 109 -24.42 -4.81 23.15
C THR A 109 -23.76 -4.45 21.82
N PHE A 110 -23.81 -3.17 21.46
CA PHE A 110 -23.11 -2.64 20.30
C PHE A 110 -21.63 -3.01 20.30
N GLU A 111 -20.95 -2.87 21.45
CA GLU A 111 -19.55 -3.23 21.59
C GLU A 111 -19.30 -4.73 21.37
N GLN A 112 -20.15 -5.61 21.89
CA GLN A 112 -20.03 -7.05 21.68
C GLN A 112 -20.18 -7.42 20.20
N ALA A 113 -21.19 -6.85 19.53
CA ALA A 113 -21.44 -7.07 18.11
C ALA A 113 -20.30 -6.54 17.23
N ALA A 114 -19.83 -5.32 17.49
CA ALA A 114 -18.69 -4.74 16.77
C ALA A 114 -17.44 -5.61 16.96
N LEU A 115 -17.10 -5.97 18.20
CA LEU A 115 -15.93 -6.83 18.48
C LEU A 115 -16.05 -8.21 17.82
N ALA A 116 -17.25 -8.78 17.71
CA ALA A 116 -17.48 -10.03 17.00
C ALA A 116 -17.20 -9.90 15.50
N ILE A 117 -17.62 -8.80 14.87
CA ILE A 117 -17.30 -8.49 13.46
C ILE A 117 -15.78 -8.34 13.26
N GLY A 118 -15.10 -7.62 14.15
CA GLY A 118 -13.64 -7.46 14.08
C GLY A 118 -12.90 -8.79 14.21
N LYS A 119 -13.35 -9.65 15.14
CA LYS A 119 -12.80 -11.01 15.30
C LYS A 119 -13.04 -11.87 14.07
N ALA A 120 -14.25 -11.85 13.51
CA ALA A 120 -14.60 -12.64 12.32
C ALA A 120 -13.76 -12.26 11.09
N THR A 121 -13.46 -10.97 10.94
CA THR A 121 -12.70 -10.42 9.80
C THR A 121 -11.20 -10.30 10.08
N ARG A 122 -10.74 -10.69 11.27
CA ARG A 122 -9.35 -10.53 11.75
C ARG A 122 -8.84 -9.08 11.63
N ARG A 123 -9.71 -8.12 11.92
CA ARG A 123 -9.41 -6.69 11.87
C ARG A 123 -9.52 -6.08 13.25
N GLU A 124 -8.62 -5.14 13.53
CA GLU A 124 -8.70 -4.34 14.74
C GLU A 124 -9.78 -3.27 14.61
N LEU A 125 -10.47 -3.00 15.72
CA LEU A 125 -11.54 -2.03 15.82
C LEU A 125 -11.20 -1.00 16.88
N ASN A 126 -11.37 0.27 16.53
CA ASN A 126 -11.21 1.38 17.45
C ASN A 126 -12.56 2.06 17.67
N LEU A 127 -13.17 1.72 18.80
CA LEU A 127 -14.47 2.26 19.25
C LEU A 127 -14.33 3.58 20.03
N ARG A 128 -13.12 4.18 20.13
CA ARG A 128 -12.89 5.37 20.97
C ARG A 128 -13.77 6.56 20.59
N GLY A 129 -14.18 6.67 19.32
CA GLY A 129 -15.06 7.75 18.85
C GLY A 129 -16.53 7.58 19.21
N ILE A 130 -16.94 6.43 19.77
CA ILE A 130 -18.31 6.16 20.22
C ILE A 130 -18.38 6.33 21.74
N LYS A 131 -19.39 7.07 22.22
CA LYS A 131 -19.60 7.29 23.66
C LYS A 131 -19.88 5.97 24.41
N PRO A 132 -19.45 5.82 25.68
CA PRO A 132 -19.66 4.59 26.46
C PRO A 132 -21.13 4.15 26.59
N GLU A 133 -22.05 5.12 26.64
CA GLU A 133 -23.50 4.88 26.70
C GLU A 133 -24.02 4.15 25.44
N HIS A 134 -23.54 4.56 24.27
CA HIS A 134 -23.89 3.93 23.00
C HIS A 134 -23.23 2.56 22.83
N ARG A 135 -22.03 2.36 23.38
CA ARG A 135 -21.35 1.04 23.37
C ARG A 135 -22.13 -0.04 24.12
N SER A 136 -22.78 0.36 25.20
CA SER A 136 -23.61 -0.53 26.03
C SER A 136 -25.05 -0.68 25.51
N THR A 137 -25.40 -0.01 24.41
CA THR A 137 -26.75 -0.09 23.84
C THR A 137 -27.03 -1.49 23.35
N LYS A 138 -28.16 -2.05 23.79
CA LYS A 138 -28.63 -3.36 23.36
C LYS A 138 -29.18 -3.28 21.94
N LEU A 139 -28.84 -4.29 21.15
CA LEU A 139 -29.26 -4.43 19.76
C LEU A 139 -30.42 -5.42 19.66
N HIS A 140 -31.29 -5.19 18.69
CA HIS A 140 -32.25 -6.20 18.25
C HIS A 140 -31.54 -7.29 17.45
N ALA A 141 -32.16 -8.47 17.39
CA ALA A 141 -31.65 -9.55 16.55
C ALA A 141 -31.54 -9.09 15.09
N ILE A 142 -30.38 -9.28 14.48
CA ILE A 142 -30.14 -8.89 13.09
C ILE A 142 -29.20 -9.89 12.42
N GLU A 143 -29.53 -10.25 11.19
CA GLU A 143 -28.63 -10.97 10.30
C GLU A 143 -27.85 -9.98 9.44
N ILE A 144 -26.53 -9.99 9.60
CA ILE A 144 -25.61 -9.14 8.87
C ILE A 144 -25.07 -9.94 7.69
N ASN A 145 -25.26 -9.39 6.51
CA ASN A 145 -24.71 -9.92 5.27
C ASN A 145 -24.04 -8.76 4.54
N ALA A 146 -22.72 -8.75 4.57
CA ALA A 146 -21.91 -7.64 4.10
C ALA A 146 -20.68 -8.16 3.33
N SER A 147 -20.23 -7.38 2.35
CA SER A 147 -19.03 -7.68 1.57
C SER A 147 -17.73 -7.38 2.32
N ASP A 148 -17.79 -6.60 3.39
CA ASP A 148 -16.64 -6.21 4.21
C ASP A 148 -17.08 -5.83 5.63
N ALA A 149 -16.12 -5.76 6.54
CA ALA A 149 -16.36 -5.40 7.93
C ALA A 149 -16.94 -3.98 8.10
N GLY A 150 -16.58 -3.05 7.20
CA GLY A 150 -17.04 -1.66 7.27
C GLY A 150 -18.56 -1.57 7.07
N LYS A 151 -19.06 -2.18 6.00
CA LYS A 151 -20.50 -2.29 5.73
C LYS A 151 -21.23 -3.09 6.80
N ALA A 152 -20.60 -4.14 7.35
CA ALA A 152 -21.17 -4.91 8.45
C ALA A 152 -21.37 -4.02 9.69
N LEU A 153 -20.38 -3.18 10.01
CA LEU A 153 -20.48 -2.22 11.11
C LEU A 153 -21.54 -1.16 10.80
N GLU A 154 -21.62 -0.63 9.57
CA GLU A 154 -22.68 0.31 9.19
C GLU A 154 -24.09 -0.31 9.31
N GLN A 155 -24.25 -1.60 9.00
CA GLN A 155 -25.52 -2.30 9.16
C GLN A 155 -25.97 -2.38 10.63
N LEU A 156 -25.04 -2.42 11.59
CA LEU A 156 -25.39 -2.40 13.02
C LEU A 156 -26.15 -1.13 13.41
N ARG A 157 -25.94 0.00 12.73
CA ARG A 157 -26.66 1.25 12.98
C ARG A 157 -28.18 1.07 12.93
N TYR A 158 -28.65 0.20 12.03
CA TYR A 158 -30.09 -0.03 11.84
C TYR A 158 -30.69 -1.02 12.83
N SER A 159 -29.86 -1.68 13.65
CA SER A 159 -30.33 -2.66 14.63
C SER A 159 -30.91 -2.03 15.91
N SER A 160 -30.72 -0.72 16.12
CA SER A 160 -31.28 0.00 17.27
C SER A 160 -31.36 1.50 17.00
N ASN A 161 -32.51 2.11 17.30
CA ASN A 161 -32.72 3.56 17.18
C ASN A 161 -31.97 4.37 18.26
N ALA A 162 -31.40 3.70 19.27
CA ALA A 162 -30.65 4.34 20.36
C ALA A 162 -29.17 4.56 20.01
N LEU A 163 -28.71 4.05 18.86
CA LEU A 163 -27.37 4.31 18.36
C LEU A 163 -27.30 5.67 17.66
N PRO A 164 -26.21 6.43 17.84
CA PRO A 164 -26.01 7.69 17.14
C PRO A 164 -25.74 7.40 15.66
N ASP A 165 -25.82 8.45 14.84
CA ASP A 165 -25.25 8.35 13.51
C ASP A 165 -23.72 8.32 13.62
N TYR A 166 -23.07 7.36 12.97
CA TYR A 166 -21.62 7.21 12.99
C TYR A 166 -21.10 6.81 11.62
N ARG A 167 -19.85 7.18 11.34
CA ARG A 167 -19.11 6.76 10.15
C ARG A 167 -18.04 5.75 10.51
N VAL A 168 -17.78 4.86 9.57
CA VAL A 168 -16.75 3.83 9.68
C VAL A 168 -15.62 4.18 8.71
N GLU A 169 -14.46 4.51 9.24
CA GLU A 169 -13.27 4.85 8.45
C GLU A 169 -12.21 3.75 8.62
N LEU A 170 -11.67 3.25 7.51
CA LEU A 170 -10.54 2.33 7.54
C LEU A 170 -9.24 3.13 7.46
N ASP A 171 -8.42 3.10 8.51
CA ASP A 171 -7.08 3.70 8.50
C ASP A 171 -6.03 2.73 9.05
N GLY A 172 -4.91 2.58 8.34
CA GLY A 172 -3.84 1.66 8.73
C GLY A 172 -4.25 0.18 8.88
N GLY A 173 -5.42 -0.24 8.38
CA GLY A 173 -5.96 -1.59 8.61
C GLY A 173 -6.83 -1.73 9.87
N VAL A 174 -7.03 -0.64 10.60
CA VAL A 174 -7.90 -0.51 11.77
C VAL A 174 -9.17 0.22 11.35
N TYR A 175 -10.33 -0.30 11.76
CA TYR A 175 -11.61 0.38 11.56
C TYR A 175 -11.87 1.34 12.72
N HIS A 176 -12.03 2.62 12.40
CA HIS A 176 -12.35 3.68 13.35
C HIS A 176 -13.83 4.04 13.23
N LEU A 177 -14.54 3.96 14.35
CA LEU A 177 -15.93 4.42 14.43
C LEU A 177 -15.95 5.81 15.09
N ARG A 178 -16.58 6.77 14.42
CA ARG A 178 -16.72 8.15 14.89
C ARG A 178 -18.16 8.60 14.73
N ASP A 179 -18.71 9.24 15.77
CA ASP A 179 -20.00 9.92 15.69
C ASP A 179 -19.95 10.97 14.56
N SER A 180 -21.01 11.02 13.74
CA SER A 180 -21.14 11.96 12.61
C SER A 180 -21.53 13.37 13.05
#